data_AF-A0AAW0III1-F1
#
_entry.id   AF-A0AAW0III1-F1
#
_cell.length_a   1.000
_cell.length_b   1.000
_cell.length_c   1.000
_cell.angle_alpha   90.00
_cell.angle_beta   90.00
_cell.angle_gamma   90.00
#
_symmetry.space_group_name_H-M   'P 1'
#
loop_
_entity.id
_entity.type
_entity.pdbx_description
1 polymer ?
#
loop_
_entity_poly.entity_id
_entity_poly.type
_entity_poly.pdbx_seq_one_letter_code
_entity_poly.pdbx_strand_id
1 'polypeptide(L)'
;MAQQKPLSTTAAERMNLVAQDEIWRYRLKAEYEAQENWPTKWGYLTTSMEKLLEGEEEPHTPKPKIELPSHFRVRPVSPMDKYIKILPSPPVPQTTQGFIGWRSGVPGLNKCLEQDTEIRSCKGAYARELHWPEQGVH
;
A
#
# COMPACT_ATOMS: atom_id res chain seq x y z
N MET A 1 10.78 -29.56 17.43
CA MET A 1 12.04 -29.16 16.78
C MET A 1 12.68 -28.09 17.65
N ALA A 2 13.83 -28.39 18.26
CA ALA A 2 14.50 -27.47 19.18
C ALA A 2 15.41 -26.53 18.39
N GLN A 3 15.12 -25.23 18.43
CA GLN A 3 15.97 -24.17 17.87
C GLN A 3 17.24 -24.04 18.74
N GLN A 4 18.40 -24.45 18.24
CA GLN A 4 19.68 -24.15 18.89
C GLN A 4 20.04 -22.69 18.61
N LYS A 5 20.05 -21.87 19.68
CA LYS A 5 20.54 -20.48 19.61
C LYS A 5 22.02 -20.47 19.19
N PRO A 6 22.45 -19.53 18.32
CA PRO A 6 23.87 -19.37 18.03
C PRO A 6 24.62 -18.95 19.30
N LEU A 7 25.69 -19.67 19.62
CA LEU A 7 26.60 -19.34 20.73
C LEU A 7 27.22 -17.95 20.48
N SER A 8 27.19 -17.09 21.50
CA SER A 8 27.82 -15.77 21.44
C SER A 8 29.34 -15.89 21.31
N THR A 9 29.97 -14.95 20.62
CA THR A 9 31.42 -14.93 20.33
C THR A 9 32.29 -15.09 21.59
N THR A 10 31.87 -14.47 22.69
CA THR A 10 32.52 -14.55 24.02
C THR A 10 32.43 -15.91 24.70
N ALA A 11 31.42 -16.72 24.37
CA ALA A 11 31.32 -18.09 24.88
C ALA A 11 32.23 -19.04 24.09
N ALA A 12 32.39 -18.80 22.79
CA ALA A 12 33.29 -19.58 21.94
C ALA A 12 34.77 -19.40 22.34
N GLU A 13 35.20 -18.19 22.69
CA GLU A 13 36.57 -17.89 23.16
C GLU A 13 36.94 -18.62 24.47
N ARG A 14 35.95 -19.00 25.29
CA ARG A 14 36.15 -19.76 26.53
C ARG A 14 36.26 -21.28 26.30
N MET A 15 36.07 -21.75 25.07
CA MET A 15 36.10 -23.18 24.73
C MET A 15 37.50 -23.63 24.31
N ASN A 16 37.80 -24.90 24.58
CA ASN A 16 39.02 -25.57 24.14
C ASN A 16 39.17 -25.48 22.60
N LEU A 17 40.38 -25.22 22.10
CA LEU A 17 40.70 -25.13 20.67
C LEU A 17 40.21 -26.36 19.87
N VAL A 18 40.29 -27.55 20.47
CA VAL A 18 39.79 -28.79 19.86
C VAL A 18 38.27 -28.73 19.66
N ALA A 19 37.53 -28.21 20.64
CA ALA A 19 36.08 -28.07 20.54
C ALA A 19 35.68 -27.00 19.51
N GLN A 20 36.46 -25.93 19.37
CA GLN A 20 36.24 -24.92 18.33
C GLN A 20 36.43 -25.51 16.93
N ASP A 21 37.50 -26.29 16.73
CA ASP A 21 37.78 -26.95 15.45
C ASP A 21 36.71 -28.00 15.10
N GLU A 22 36.22 -28.76 16.07
CA GLU A 22 35.11 -29.69 15.87
C GLU A 22 33.79 -28.98 15.49
N ILE A 23 33.47 -27.86 16.15
CA ILE A 23 32.31 -27.03 15.80
C ILE A 23 32.45 -26.49 14.37
N TRP A 24 33.64 -26.03 14.00
CA TRP A 24 33.89 -25.51 12.66
C TRP A 24 33.74 -26.60 11.60
N ARG A 25 34.31 -27.79 11.83
CA ARG A 25 34.14 -28.96 10.96
C ARG A 25 32.66 -29.37 10.83
N TYR A 26 31.90 -29.31 11.91
CA TYR A 26 30.46 -29.61 11.87
C TYR A 26 29.68 -28.60 11.02
N ARG A 27 29.98 -27.29 11.15
CA ARG A 27 29.32 -26.25 10.36
C ARG A 27 29.59 -26.41 8.86
N LEU A 28 30.84 -26.69 8.48
CA LEU A 28 31.18 -26.94 7.07
C LEU A 28 30.40 -28.13 6.50
N LYS A 29 30.25 -29.21 7.26
CA LYS A 29 29.42 -30.35 6.84
C LYS A 29 27.96 -29.96 6.69
N ALA A 30 27.41 -29.22 7.65
CA ALA A 30 26.02 -28.77 7.59
C ALA A 30 25.77 -27.82 6.41
N GLU A 31 26.72 -26.94 6.08
CA GLU A 31 26.65 -26.08 4.90
C GLU A 31 26.70 -26.89 3.61
N TYR A 32 27.61 -27.86 3.51
CA TYR A 32 27.72 -28.75 2.36
C TYR A 32 26.43 -29.57 2.15
N GLU A 33 25.91 -30.18 3.21
CA GLU A 33 24.64 -30.92 3.17
C GLU A 33 23.46 -29.99 2.83
N ALA A 34 23.44 -28.76 3.34
CA ALA A 34 22.41 -27.78 3.00
C ALA A 34 22.49 -27.40 1.52
N GLN A 35 23.70 -27.23 0.97
CA GLN A 35 23.92 -26.92 -0.44
C GLN A 35 23.46 -28.07 -1.35
N GLU A 36 23.81 -29.32 -1.03
CA GLU A 36 23.37 -30.49 -1.81
C GLU A 36 21.85 -30.69 -1.75
N ASN A 37 21.24 -30.47 -0.58
CA ASN A 37 19.80 -30.60 -0.40
C ASN A 37 19.00 -29.37 -0.84
N TRP A 38 19.67 -28.26 -1.18
CA TRP A 38 19.01 -27.00 -1.53
C TRP A 38 18.11 -27.14 -2.75
N PRO A 39 18.55 -27.72 -3.89
CA PRO A 39 17.70 -27.86 -5.07
C PRO A 39 16.51 -28.80 -4.84
N THR A 40 16.65 -29.82 -3.99
CA THR A 40 15.55 -30.76 -3.70
C THR A 40 14.50 -30.14 -2.78
N LYS A 41 14.92 -29.38 -1.76
CA LYS A 41 14.00 -28.75 -0.79
C LYS A 41 13.42 -27.43 -1.28
N TRP A 42 14.18 -26.66 -2.05
CA TRP A 42 13.88 -25.29 -2.46
C TRP A 42 13.86 -25.10 -3.99
N GLY A 43 13.79 -26.20 -4.75
CA GLY A 43 13.91 -26.25 -6.21
C GLY A 43 12.93 -25.38 -7.00
N TYR A 44 11.89 -24.87 -6.34
CA TYR A 44 10.95 -23.89 -6.89
C TYR A 44 11.59 -22.53 -7.22
N LEU A 45 12.70 -22.16 -6.54
CA LEU A 45 13.44 -20.93 -6.85
C LEU A 45 14.40 -21.07 -8.03
N THR A 46 14.71 -22.31 -8.43
CA THR A 46 15.57 -22.61 -9.59
C THR A 46 14.81 -22.70 -10.91
N THR A 47 13.49 -22.89 -10.86
CA THR A 47 12.66 -22.88 -12.06
C THR A 47 12.38 -21.45 -12.52
N SER A 48 12.49 -21.18 -13.82
CA SER A 48 12.08 -19.89 -14.38
C SER A 48 10.57 -19.68 -14.17
N MET A 49 10.17 -18.43 -13.96
CA MET A 49 8.77 -18.06 -13.73
C MET A 49 7.86 -18.54 -14.88
N GLU A 50 8.37 -18.52 -16.10
CA GLU A 50 7.68 -19.03 -17.30
C GLU A 50 7.32 -20.51 -17.19
N LYS A 51 8.24 -21.34 -16.69
CA LYS A 51 8.02 -22.78 -16.53
C LYS A 51 7.03 -23.11 -15.41
N LEU A 52 6.91 -22.23 -14.42
CA LEU A 52 5.89 -22.33 -13.37
C LEU A 52 4.50 -22.00 -13.91
N LEU A 53 4.41 -21.01 -14.80
CA LEU A 53 3.15 -20.57 -15.41
C LEU A 53 2.63 -21.58 -16.45
N GLU A 54 3.52 -22.23 -17.21
CA GLU A 54 3.17 -23.21 -18.24
C GLU A 54 2.46 -24.47 -17.69
N GLY A 55 2.63 -24.79 -16.40
CA GLY A 55 1.98 -25.92 -15.74
C GLY A 55 0.63 -25.59 -15.05
N GLU A 56 0.33 -24.30 -14.83
CA GLU A 56 -0.91 -23.82 -14.19
C GLU A 56 -1.94 -23.28 -15.19
N GLU A 57 -1.65 -23.33 -16.49
CA GLU A 57 -2.59 -22.98 -17.54
C GLU A 57 -3.62 -24.11 -17.76
N GLU A 58 -4.35 -24.45 -16.70
CA GLU A 58 -5.64 -25.12 -16.83
C GLU A 58 -6.50 -24.28 -17.80
N PRO A 59 -7.11 -24.87 -18.84
CA PRO A 59 -7.90 -24.12 -19.81
C PRO A 59 -8.95 -23.34 -19.03
N HIS A 60 -8.90 -22.01 -19.10
CA HIS A 60 -9.72 -21.11 -18.31
C HIS A 60 -11.19 -21.47 -18.50
N THR A 61 -11.72 -22.34 -17.64
CA THR A 61 -13.12 -22.74 -17.71
C THR A 61 -13.93 -21.47 -17.51
N PRO A 62 -14.89 -21.17 -18.40
CA PRO A 62 -15.68 -19.96 -18.25
C PRO A 62 -16.37 -20.04 -16.89
N LYS A 63 -15.99 -19.14 -15.98
CA LYS A 63 -16.56 -19.09 -14.63
C LYS A 63 -18.08 -19.11 -14.78
N PRO A 64 -18.80 -20.02 -14.09
CA PRO A 64 -20.25 -20.06 -14.17
C PRO A 64 -20.79 -18.69 -13.80
N LYS A 65 -21.68 -18.14 -14.64
CA LYS A 65 -22.34 -16.87 -14.37
C LYS A 65 -23.27 -17.06 -13.18
N ILE A 66 -22.74 -16.80 -11.99
CA ILE A 66 -23.53 -16.81 -10.75
C ILE A 66 -24.51 -15.64 -10.85
N GLU A 67 -25.80 -15.94 -11.00
CA GLU A 67 -26.84 -14.92 -10.96
C GLU A 67 -26.91 -14.33 -9.54
N LEU A 68 -26.83 -12.99 -9.43
CA LEU A 68 -26.89 -12.33 -8.14
C LEU A 68 -28.28 -12.55 -7.50
N PRO A 69 -28.35 -13.21 -6.32
CA PRO A 69 -29.62 -13.44 -5.64
C PRO A 69 -30.37 -12.13 -5.37
N SER A 70 -31.71 -12.21 -5.37
CA SER A 70 -32.59 -11.03 -5.32
C SER A 70 -32.34 -10.11 -4.11
N HIS A 71 -31.93 -10.67 -2.97
CA HIS A 71 -31.66 -9.93 -1.74
C HIS A 71 -30.31 -9.18 -1.74
N PHE A 72 -29.39 -9.54 -2.65
CA PHE A 72 -28.15 -8.79 -2.87
C PHE A 72 -28.30 -7.70 -3.94
N ARG A 73 -29.44 -7.62 -4.64
CA ARG A 73 -29.69 -6.57 -5.62
C ARG A 73 -29.97 -5.26 -4.88
N VAL A 74 -29.08 -4.28 -5.07
CA VAL A 74 -29.28 -2.92 -4.57
C VAL A 74 -30.52 -2.34 -5.23
N ARG A 75 -31.44 -1.80 -4.42
CA ARG A 75 -32.62 -1.13 -4.96
C ARG A 75 -32.17 0.14 -5.67
N PRO A 76 -32.69 0.44 -6.87
CA PRO A 76 -32.43 1.73 -7.50
C PRO A 76 -32.89 2.83 -6.54
N VAL A 77 -32.00 3.81 -6.31
CA VAL A 77 -32.30 4.97 -5.46
C VAL A 77 -33.48 5.72 -6.07
N SER A 78 -34.41 6.16 -5.23
CA SER A 78 -35.51 7.01 -5.69
C SER A 78 -34.93 8.23 -6.41
N PRO A 79 -35.34 8.53 -7.66
CA PRO A 79 -34.77 9.63 -8.43
C PRO A 79 -34.95 10.93 -7.66
N MET A 80 -33.81 11.55 -7.29
CA MET A 80 -33.80 12.77 -6.50
C MET A 80 -34.44 13.95 -7.23
N ASP A 81 -34.52 13.92 -8.56
CA ASP A 81 -35.15 14.93 -9.40
C ASP A 81 -36.61 15.20 -9.04
N LYS A 82 -37.32 14.19 -8.49
CA LYS A 82 -38.71 14.36 -8.05
C LYS A 82 -38.83 15.26 -6.80
N TYR A 83 -37.77 15.32 -5.99
CA TYR A 83 -37.76 15.98 -4.68
C TYR A 83 -36.83 17.21 -4.62
N ILE A 84 -35.80 17.24 -5.46
CA ILE A 84 -34.85 18.35 -5.56
C ILE A 84 -35.22 19.19 -6.80
N LYS A 85 -36.04 20.22 -6.58
CA LYS A 85 -36.32 21.22 -7.61
C LYS A 85 -35.22 22.28 -7.55
N ILE A 86 -34.31 22.27 -8.53
CA ILE A 86 -33.30 23.31 -8.69
C ILE A 86 -33.98 24.56 -9.24
N LEU A 87 -34.26 25.52 -8.36
CA LEU A 87 -34.81 26.83 -8.75
C LEU A 87 -33.69 27.80 -9.15
N PRO A 88 -33.98 28.80 -9.99
CA PRO A 88 -33.01 29.84 -10.32
C PRO A 88 -32.58 30.62 -9.07
N SER A 89 -31.34 31.10 -9.09
CA SER A 89 -30.75 31.81 -7.96
C SER A 89 -31.41 33.17 -7.71
N PRO A 90 -31.58 33.61 -6.45
CA PRO A 90 -32.23 34.88 -6.12
C PRO A 90 -31.45 36.10 -6.64
N PRO A 91 -32.14 37.23 -6.89
CA PRO A 91 -31.51 38.45 -7.39
C PRO A 91 -30.55 39.07 -6.36
N VAL A 92 -29.68 39.94 -6.85
CA VAL A 92 -28.72 40.71 -6.07
C VAL A 92 -29.42 41.61 -5.05
N PRO A 93 -29.10 41.53 -3.74
CA PRO A 93 -29.59 42.49 -2.78
C PRO A 93 -29.02 43.89 -3.09
N GLN A 94 -29.89 44.90 -3.06
CA GLN A 94 -29.52 46.30 -3.34
C GLN A 94 -29.03 47.05 -2.09
N THR A 95 -29.22 46.47 -0.90
CA THR A 95 -28.85 47.09 0.37
C THR A 95 -27.48 46.62 0.83
N THR A 96 -26.69 47.53 1.40
CA THR A 96 -25.33 47.27 1.90
C THR A 96 -25.29 46.21 3.00
N GLN A 97 -26.32 46.15 3.85
CA GLN A 97 -26.45 45.13 4.90
C GLN A 97 -26.72 43.73 4.32
N GLY A 98 -27.44 43.63 3.19
CA GLY A 98 -27.67 42.36 2.49
C GLY A 98 -26.50 41.94 1.60
N PHE A 99 -25.48 42.80 1.45
CA PHE A 99 -24.36 42.60 0.54
C PHE A 99 -23.21 41.79 1.15
N ILE A 100 -23.23 41.55 2.46
CA ILE A 100 -22.18 40.75 3.11
C ILE A 100 -22.42 39.28 2.76
N GLY A 101 -21.54 38.70 1.95
CA GLY A 101 -21.58 37.28 1.56
C GLY A 101 -22.56 36.91 0.45
N TRP A 102 -23.29 37.87 -0.15
CA TRP A 102 -24.41 37.54 -1.05
C TRP A 102 -23.98 36.80 -2.32
N ARG A 103 -22.80 37.12 -2.87
CA ARG A 103 -22.10 36.33 -3.90
C ARG A 103 -20.61 36.64 -3.87
N SER A 104 -19.83 35.80 -3.20
CA SER A 104 -18.38 35.63 -3.42
C SER A 104 -18.03 35.16 -4.86
N GLY A 105 -18.90 35.42 -5.84
CA GLY A 105 -18.81 35.00 -7.24
C GLY A 105 -19.06 36.14 -8.24
N VAL A 106 -19.20 37.40 -7.80
CA VAL A 106 -19.37 38.54 -8.72
C VAL A 106 -18.00 39.08 -9.13
N PRO A 107 -17.66 39.08 -10.45
CA PRO A 107 -16.41 39.63 -10.93
C PRO A 107 -16.27 41.09 -10.50
N GLY A 108 -15.25 41.38 -9.68
CA GLY A 108 -14.96 42.73 -9.18
C GLY A 108 -15.07 42.90 -7.65
N LEU A 109 -15.96 42.14 -6.99
CA LEU A 109 -16.17 42.20 -5.53
C LEU A 109 -15.37 41.14 -4.76
N ASN A 110 -14.88 40.12 -5.47
CA ASN A 110 -14.10 39.01 -4.91
C ASN A 110 -12.60 39.31 -4.70
N LYS A 111 -12.13 40.52 -5.03
CA LYS A 111 -10.70 40.86 -5.03
C LYS A 111 -10.04 40.76 -3.66
N CYS A 112 -10.83 40.85 -2.59
CA CYS A 112 -10.34 40.76 -1.21
C CYS A 112 -10.58 39.38 -0.57
N LEU A 113 -11.11 38.40 -1.32
CA LEU A 113 -11.55 37.10 -0.80
C LEU A 113 -10.62 35.93 -1.13
N GLU A 114 -9.58 36.13 -1.96
CA GLU A 114 -8.59 35.08 -2.24
C GLU A 114 -7.16 35.60 -2.08
N GLN A 115 -6.47 35.15 -1.02
CA GLN A 115 -5.03 35.28 -0.86
C GLN A 115 -4.32 33.96 -0.56
N ASP A 116 -5.00 32.82 -0.64
CA ASP A 116 -4.37 31.50 -0.48
C ASP A 116 -4.56 30.69 -1.76
N THR A 117 -4.00 31.18 -2.87
CA THR A 117 -3.97 30.46 -4.16
C THR A 117 -3.02 29.27 -4.16
N GLU A 118 -2.20 29.13 -3.11
CA GLU A 118 -1.24 28.04 -2.99
C GLU A 118 -1.76 27.00 -1.99
N ILE A 119 -2.30 25.89 -2.52
CA ILE A 119 -2.53 24.69 -1.71
C ILE A 119 -1.14 24.17 -1.31
N ARG A 120 -0.63 24.63 -0.17
CA ARG A 120 0.58 24.07 0.45
C ARG A 120 0.27 22.64 0.90
N SER A 121 0.56 21.67 0.04
CA SER A 121 0.44 20.25 0.39
C SER A 121 1.34 19.93 1.58
N CYS A 122 0.72 19.67 2.75
CA CYS A 122 1.44 19.34 3.98
C CYS A 122 2.21 18.01 3.89
N LYS A 123 1.83 17.12 2.95
CA LYS A 123 2.43 15.77 2.83
C LYS A 123 3.93 15.81 2.52
N GLY A 124 4.38 16.77 1.72
CA GLY A 124 5.79 16.90 1.34
C GLY A 124 6.63 17.73 2.31
N ALA A 125 6.01 18.59 3.11
CA ALA A 125 6.72 19.49 4.02
C ALA A 125 7.35 18.73 5.19
N TYR A 126 6.61 17.80 5.81
CA TYR A 126 7.09 17.04 6.97
C TYR A 126 8.19 16.02 6.61
N ALA A 127 8.10 15.39 5.43
CA ALA A 127 9.15 14.49 4.95
C ALA A 127 10.49 15.22 4.70
N ARG A 128 10.44 16.49 4.29
CA ARG A 128 11.62 17.35 4.12
C ARG A 128 12.26 17.73 5.45
N GLU A 129 11.47 18.02 6.48
CA GLU A 129 11.98 18.29 7.84
C GLU A 129 12.68 17.07 8.45
N LEU A 130 12.21 15.86 8.13
CA LEU A 130 12.79 14.61 8.61
C LEU A 130 13.97 14.09 7.76
N HIS A 131 14.38 14.83 6.72
CA HIS A 131 15.40 14.39 5.74
C HIS A 131 15.10 13.00 5.17
N TRP A 132 13.83 12.70 4.89
CA TRP A 132 13.43 11.38 4.44
C TRP A 132 14.00 11.09 3.03
N PRO A 133 14.53 9.89 2.78
CA PRO A 133 15.07 9.52 1.47
C PRO A 133 14.00 9.60 0.37
N GLU A 134 14.39 10.06 -0.81
CA GLU A 134 13.48 10.31 -1.94
C GLU A 134 12.67 9.05 -2.35
N GLN A 135 13.22 7.86 -2.11
CA GLN A 135 12.58 6.58 -2.36
C GLN A 135 11.32 6.33 -1.50
N GLY A 136 11.12 7.10 -0.41
CA GLY A 136 9.99 6.94 0.51
C GLY A 136 8.93 8.05 0.45
N VAL A 137 9.03 8.99 -0.51
CA VAL A 137 8.12 10.14 -0.65
C VAL A 137 7.09 9.95 -1.78
N HIS A 138 7.08 8.79 -2.45
CA HIS A 138 6.19 8.45 -3.55
C HIS A 138 5.20 7.33 -3.24
#